data_AF-A0A963EJK5-F1
#
_entry.id   AF-A0A963EJK5-F1
#
_cell.length_a   1.000
_cell.length_b   1.000
_cell.length_c   1.000
_cell.angle_alpha   90.00
_cell.angle_beta   90.00
_cell.angle_gamma   90.00
#
_symmetry.space_group_name_H-M   'P 1'
#
loop_
_entity.id
_entity.type
_entity.pdbx_description
1 polymer ?
#
loop_
_entity_poly.entity_id
_entity_poly.type
_entity_poly.pdbx_seq_one_letter_code
_entity_poly.pdbx_strand_id
1 'polypeptide(L)' 'EGIEGQVPYRGPTANIIHQLVGGLKAAMGYTGNATLADMQRNSRFLRVTQAGVRESHVHDVDITREAPNYRR' A
#
# COMPACT_ATOMS: atom_id res chain seq x y z
N GLU A 1 3.17 22.46 -17.63
CA GLU A 1 3.99 21.41 -16.99
C GLU A 1 3.10 20.21 -16.65
N GLY A 2 2.60 19.53 -17.67
CA GLY A 2 1.69 18.40 -17.52
C GLY A 2 1.73 17.53 -18.77
N ILE A 3 1.40 16.26 -18.58
CA ILE A 3 1.29 15.26 -19.65
C ILE A 3 -0.11 14.63 -19.58
N GLU A 4 -0.65 14.28 -20.74
CA GLU A 4 -1.91 13.53 -20.84
C GLU A 4 -1.62 12.04 -20.84
N GLY A 5 -2.48 11.26 -20.19
CA GLY A 5 -2.31 9.82 -20.08
C GLY A 5 -3.62 9.12 -19.73
N GLN A 6 -3.68 7.82 -20.01
CA GLN A 6 -4.82 6.97 -19.69
C GLN A 6 -4.47 6.02 -18.55
N VAL A 7 -5.45 5.71 -17.71
CA VAL A 7 -5.33 4.71 -16.64
C VAL A 7 -6.41 3.65 -16.78
N PRO A 8 -6.14 2.38 -16.42
CA PRO A 8 -7.15 1.33 -16.45
C PRO A 8 -8.35 1.66 -15.55
N TYR A 9 -9.55 1.31 -16.01
CA TYR A 9 -10.76 1.40 -15.19
C TYR A 9 -10.64 0.52 -13.95
N ARG A 10 -11.03 1.06 -12.79
CA ARG A 10 -10.82 0.41 -11.47
C ARG A 10 -12.10 -0.08 -10.81
N GLY A 11 -13.24 -0.08 -11.53
CA GLY A 11 -14.52 -0.47 -10.97
C GLY A 11 -15.10 0.58 -10.00
N PRO A 12 -16.06 0.17 -9.15
CA PRO A 12 -16.67 1.06 -8.17
C PRO A 12 -15.68 1.59 -7.14
N THR A 13 -15.77 2.88 -6.80
CA THR A 13 -14.91 3.54 -5.82
C THR A 13 -14.93 2.87 -4.44
N ALA A 14 -16.07 2.29 -4.04
CA ALA A 14 -16.22 1.59 -2.77
C ALA A 14 -15.18 0.46 -2.60
N ASN A 15 -14.85 -0.26 -3.67
CA ASN A 15 -13.87 -1.35 -3.63
C ASN A 15 -12.46 -0.83 -3.33
N ILE A 16 -12.10 0.31 -3.92
CA ILE A 16 -10.80 0.95 -3.72
C ILE A 16 -10.70 1.45 -2.27
N ILE A 17 -11.74 2.16 -1.78
CA ILE A 17 -11.79 2.67 -0.41
C ILE A 17 -11.65 1.52 0.60
N HIS A 18 -12.35 0.40 0.37
CA HIS A 18 -12.24 -0.76 1.24
C HIS A 18 -10.80 -1.27 1.36
N GLN A 19 -10.07 -1.39 0.23
CA GLN A 19 -8.67 -1.82 0.26
C GLN A 19 -7.75 -0.80 0.95
N LEU A 20 -7.94 0.49 0.70
CA LEU A 20 -7.14 1.55 1.35
C LEU A 20 -7.35 1.57 2.87
N VAL A 21 -8.60 1.50 3.32
CA VAL A 21 -8.93 1.45 4.75
C VAL A 21 -8.43 0.16 5.38
N GLY A 22 -8.55 -0.98 4.69
CA GLY A 22 -8.01 -2.26 5.14
C GLY A 22 -6.50 -2.21 5.37
N GLY A 23 -5.75 -1.68 4.41
CA GLY A 23 -4.29 -1.52 4.52
C GLY A 23 -3.88 -0.59 5.68
N LEU A 24 -4.58 0.53 5.86
CA LEU A 24 -4.35 1.44 6.98
C LEU A 24 -4.58 0.76 8.34
N LYS A 25 -5.69 0.03 8.49
CA LYS A 25 -6.00 -0.71 9.73
C LYS A 25 -4.96 -1.79 10.02
N ALA A 26 -4.49 -2.50 9.00
CA ALA A 26 -3.41 -3.48 9.15
C ALA A 26 -2.12 -2.81 9.66
N ALA A 27 -1.72 -1.67 9.07
CA ALA A 27 -0.55 -0.91 9.51
C ALA A 27 -0.69 -0.37 10.95
N MET A 28 -1.88 0.13 11.33
CA MET A 28 -2.20 0.52 12.70
C MET A 28 -2.06 -0.65 13.68
N GLY A 29 -2.49 -1.85 13.26
CA GLY A 29 -2.31 -3.09 14.03
C GLY A 29 -0.84 -3.46 14.24
N TYR A 30 -0.03 -3.49 13.17
CA TYR A 30 1.41 -3.78 13.25
C TYR A 30 2.18 -2.77 14.12
N THR A 31 1.77 -1.51 14.11
CA THR A 31 2.41 -0.44 14.89
C THR A 31 1.81 -0.26 16.29
N GLY A 32 0.76 -0.99 16.64
CA GLY A 32 0.12 -0.96 17.96
C GLY A 32 -0.64 0.33 18.28
N ASN A 33 -1.20 1.01 17.27
CA ASN A 33 -1.87 2.30 17.45
C ASN A 33 -3.39 2.18 17.26
N ALA A 34 -4.16 2.54 18.29
CA ALA A 34 -5.63 2.47 18.24
C ALA A 34 -6.27 3.64 17.47
N THR A 35 -5.58 4.79 17.41
CA THR A 35 -6.06 5.97 16.70
C THR A 35 -5.02 6.49 15.70
N LEU A 36 -5.49 7.29 14.73
CA LEU A 36 -4.62 8.00 13.80
C LEU A 36 -3.65 8.95 14.50
N ALA A 37 -4.12 9.62 15.56
CA ALA A 37 -3.29 10.55 16.33
C ALA A 37 -2.16 9.80 17.04
N ASP A 38 -2.41 8.60 17.56
CA ASP A 38 -1.37 7.76 18.16
C ASP A 38 -0.37 7.30 17.10
N MET A 39 -0.85 6.82 15.95
CA MET A 39 0.01 6.37 14.86
C MET A 39 0.93 7.49 14.36
N GLN A 40 0.41 8.71 14.20
CA GLN A 40 1.19 9.88 13.78
C GLN A 40 2.30 10.26 14.77
N ARG A 41 2.09 10.02 16.08
CA ARG A 41 3.07 10.37 17.13
C ARG A 41 4.07 9.25 17.40
N ASN A 42 3.63 8.00 17.33
CA ASN A 42 4.40 6.86 17.86
C ASN A 42 5.14 6.07 16.77
N SER A 43 4.72 6.17 15.50
CA SER A 43 5.33 5.39 14.42
C SER A 43 6.77 5.83 14.16
N ARG A 44 7.65 4.86 13.91
CA ARG A 44 9.04 5.08 13.55
C ARG A 44 9.29 4.56 12.15
N PHE A 45 10.04 5.33 11.37
CA PHE A 45 10.44 4.95 10.03
C PHE A 45 11.92 4.61 10.02
N LEU A 46 12.25 3.59 9.22
CA LEU A 46 13.62 3.21 8.94
C LEU A 46 13.94 3.55 7.48
N ARG A 47 15.18 3.97 7.25
CA ARG A 47 15.67 4.15 5.89
C ARG A 47 16.04 2.80 5.30
N VAL A 48 15.54 2.49 4.12
CA VAL A 48 15.87 1.28 3.36
C VAL A 48 16.69 1.64 2.12
N THR A 49 17.47 0.68 1.65
CA THR A 49 18.21 0.80 0.39
C THR A 49 17.32 0.43 -0.79
N GLN A 50 17.77 0.68 -2.03
CA GLN A 50 17.07 0.22 -3.23
C GLN A 50 16.93 -1.32 -3.28
N ALA A 51 17.90 -2.05 -2.72
CA ALA A 51 17.79 -3.49 -2.58
C ALA A 51 16.63 -3.87 -1.63
N GLY A 52 16.49 -3.17 -0.50
CA GLY A 52 15.39 -3.36 0.43
C GLY A 52 14.01 -3.00 -0.16
N VAL A 53 13.94 -2.02 -1.07
CA VAL A 53 12.70 -1.74 -1.82
C VAL A 53 12.32 -2.94 -2.70
N ARG A 54 13.27 -3.49 -3.46
CA ARG A 54 13.01 -4.68 -4.29
C ARG A 54 12.57 -5.88 -3.46
N GLU A 55 13.22 -6.09 -2.31
CA GLU A 55 12.87 -7.14 -1.36
C GLU A 55 11.46 -6.94 -0.77
N SER A 56 11.05 -5.70 -0.50
CA SER A 56 9.73 -5.41 0.06
C SER A 56 8.58 -5.65 -0.93
N HIS A 57 8.86 -5.58 -2.24
CA HIS A 57 7.91 -5.94 -3.29
C HIS A 57 7.88 -7.45 -3.51
N VAL A 58 6.80 -7.96 -4.10
CA VAL A 58 6.77 -9.34 -4.59
C VAL A 58 7.94 -9.54 -5.56
N HIS A 59 8.80 -10.51 -5.28
CA HIS A 59 9.98 -10.85 -6.07
C HIS A 59 10.12 -12.37 -6.20
N ASP A 60 10.81 -12.81 -7.26
CA ASP A 60 11.15 -14.20 -7.56
C ASP A 60 9.95 -15.19 -7.68
N VAL A 61 8.76 -14.68 -8.02
CA VAL A 61 7.55 -15.47 -8.27
C VAL A 61 6.71 -14.90 -9.42
N ASP A 62 6.07 -15.79 -10.17
CA ASP A 62 5.10 -15.40 -11.21
C ASP A 62 3.71 -15.17 -10.59
N ILE A 63 3.19 -13.95 -10.75
CA ILE A 63 1.84 -13.59 -10.29
C ILE A 63 0.83 -14.14 -11.29
N THR A 64 0.17 -15.24 -10.93
CA THR A 64 -0.84 -15.90 -11.78
C THR A 64 -2.25 -15.32 -11.64
N ARG A 65 -2.51 -14.55 -10.56
CA ARG A 65 -3.78 -13.86 -10.30
C ARG A 65 -3.51 -12.49 -9.70
N GLU A 66 -4.19 -11.47 -10.22
CA GLU A 66 -4.07 -10.12 -9.68
C GLU A 66 -4.68 -10.01 -8.28
N ALA A 67 -3.94 -9.35 -7.39
CA ALA A 67 -4.45 -8.97 -6.08
C ALA A 67 -5.22 -7.63 -6.18
N PRO A 68 -6.33 -7.46 -5.42
CA PRO A 68 -7.15 -6.25 -5.49
C PRO A 68 -6.42 -4.99 -4.98
N ASN A 69 -5.33 -5.14 -4.24
CA ASN A 69 -4.55 -4.08 -3.61
C ASN A 69 -3.08 -4.03 -4.06
N TYR A 70 -2.67 -4.85 -5.03
CA TYR A 70 -1.29 -4.88 -5.50
C TYR A 70 -1.25 -5.03 -7.03
N ARG A 71 -0.82 -3.97 -7.71
CA ARG A 71 -0.58 -3.91 -9.15
C ARG A 71 0.82 -3.35 -9.37
N ARG A 72 1.59 -3.98 -10.25
CA ARG A 72 2.91 -3.50 -10.65
C ARG A 72 2.78 -2.35 -11.64
#